data_AF-A0A7Y7URW5-F1
#
_entry.id   AF-A0A7Y7URW5-F1
#
_cell.length_a   1.000
_cell.length_b   1.000
_cell.length_c   1.000
_cell.angle_alpha   90.00
_cell.angle_beta   90.00
_cell.angle_gamma   90.00
#
_symmetry.space_group_name_H-M   'P 1'
#
loop_
_entity.id
_entity.type
_entity.pdbx_description
1 polymer ?
#
loop_
_entity_poly.entity_id
_entity_poly.type
_entity_poly.pdbx_seq_one_letter_code
_entity_poly.pdbx_strand_id
1 'polypeptide(L)'
;MSETLRLPAEATYAAELAALAVDDADRRPPGWALSPKRVVTYLMGGTAPDGSAISPKYVGDQRLIETAVATLATDRALLLLGVPGTAKSWVSEHLAAAITGDSTMVIQCTAGTDENQVRYGWNYAQLLAHGPSREALVPTPLMRAMETGKLCRMEELTRMGSDVQDTLITVLSEKMMPIPELNDAVYAQRGFNVIATANNRDKGVNELSSALKRRFNVVVLPLPDSADEEVAIIVKRVGEMAHSLDLPAPKNVADEVARVVAIFRELRSGSTDDGKVALKSPSGGLSTAEAIGVMVGGLSQATFFNDGKLTPAMLAANMIGAVVKDPVQDKAVLGEYLETVLKKRRGYEGYYASLSELI
;
A
#
# COMPACT_ATOMS: atom_id res chain seq x y z
N MET A 1 -6.19 -16.80 -20.12
CA MET A 1 -6.02 -16.16 -18.79
C MET A 1 -4.54 -15.93 -18.59
N SER A 2 -4.14 -14.85 -17.93
CA SER A 2 -2.73 -14.60 -17.61
C SER A 2 -2.22 -15.68 -16.67
N GLU A 3 -1.06 -16.30 -16.96
CA GLU A 3 -0.38 -17.21 -16.01
C GLU A 3 0.23 -16.45 -14.81
N THR A 4 0.29 -15.12 -14.89
CA THR A 4 0.80 -14.25 -13.83
C THR A 4 -0.32 -13.86 -12.86
N LEU A 5 -0.12 -14.15 -11.56
CA LEU A 5 -1.08 -13.89 -10.48
C LEU A 5 -1.36 -12.39 -10.25
N ARG A 6 -0.34 -11.54 -10.42
CA ARG A 6 -0.47 -10.09 -10.27
C ARG A 6 0.45 -9.37 -11.23
N LEU A 7 -0.13 -8.58 -12.12
CA LEU A 7 0.59 -7.69 -13.02
C LEU A 7 0.91 -6.35 -12.33
N PRO A 8 1.96 -5.64 -12.75
CA PRO A 8 2.21 -4.29 -12.28
C PRO A 8 1.07 -3.33 -12.68
N ALA A 9 0.94 -2.21 -11.98
CA ALA A 9 -0.17 -1.27 -12.17
C ALA A 9 -0.23 -0.71 -13.61
N GLU A 10 0.92 -0.42 -14.23
CA GLU A 10 1.01 0.07 -15.62
C GLU A 10 0.48 -0.95 -16.65
N ALA A 11 0.58 -2.24 -16.38
CA ALA A 11 0.03 -3.28 -17.24
C ALA A 11 -1.46 -3.53 -16.94
N THR A 12 -1.82 -3.56 -15.66
CA THR A 12 -3.21 -3.80 -15.22
C THR A 12 -4.15 -2.68 -15.69
N TYR A 13 -3.69 -1.42 -15.66
CA TYR A 13 -4.47 -0.24 -16.01
C TYR A 13 -3.98 0.44 -17.29
N ALA A 14 -3.38 -0.33 -18.21
CA ALA A 14 -2.80 0.18 -19.45
C ALA A 14 -3.81 0.99 -20.28
N ALA A 15 -5.07 0.52 -20.36
CA ALA A 15 -6.12 1.22 -21.10
C ALA A 15 -6.46 2.60 -20.50
N GLU A 16 -6.58 2.68 -19.17
CA GLU A 16 -6.86 3.95 -18.47
C GLU A 16 -5.69 4.94 -18.60
N LEU A 17 -4.45 4.44 -18.47
CA LEU A 17 -3.25 5.26 -18.63
C LEU A 17 -3.08 5.76 -20.07
N ALA A 18 -3.36 4.92 -21.06
CA ALA A 18 -3.33 5.31 -22.47
C ALA A 18 -4.39 6.37 -22.77
N ALA A 19 -5.63 6.18 -22.31
CA ALA A 19 -6.71 7.16 -22.48
C ALA A 19 -6.36 8.53 -21.88
N LEU A 20 -5.70 8.56 -20.71
CA LEU A 20 -5.25 9.80 -20.08
C LEU A 20 -4.06 10.46 -20.79
N ALA A 21 -3.27 9.70 -21.54
CA ALA A 21 -2.13 10.21 -22.31
C ALA A 21 -2.59 10.89 -23.62
N VAL A 22 -3.76 10.53 -24.15
CA VAL A 22 -4.34 11.14 -25.35
C VAL A 22 -4.60 12.62 -25.08
N ASP A 23 -4.12 13.48 -25.99
CA ASP A 23 -4.28 14.93 -25.94
C ASP A 23 -3.88 15.59 -24.61
N ASP A 24 -2.95 14.98 -23.86
CA ASP A 24 -2.40 15.56 -22.65
C ASP A 24 -1.40 16.69 -22.99
N ALA A 25 -1.94 17.87 -23.28
CA ALA A 25 -1.20 19.07 -23.66
C ALA A 25 -0.65 19.89 -22.47
N ASP A 26 -0.95 19.48 -21.23
CA ASP A 26 -0.43 20.14 -20.03
C ASP A 26 1.09 19.93 -19.87
N ARG A 27 1.76 20.86 -19.19
CA ARG A 27 3.22 20.80 -18.97
C ARG A 27 3.59 19.55 -18.15
N ARG A 28 4.51 18.75 -18.68
CA ARG A 28 5.09 17.57 -18.01
C ARG A 28 6.49 17.89 -17.46
N PRO A 29 6.81 17.53 -16.21
CA PRO A 29 8.19 17.47 -15.75
C PRO A 29 9.02 16.47 -16.59
N PRO A 30 10.35 16.63 -16.66
CA PRO A 30 11.20 15.68 -17.37
C PRO A 30 11.03 14.24 -16.86
N GLY A 31 10.98 13.26 -17.76
CA GLY A 31 10.81 11.84 -17.44
C GLY A 31 9.37 11.41 -17.13
N TRP A 32 8.41 12.34 -17.10
CA TRP A 32 7.01 12.03 -16.80
C TRP A 32 6.24 11.57 -18.05
N ALA A 33 5.54 10.44 -17.95
CA ALA A 33 4.65 9.91 -18.97
C ALA A 33 3.36 10.74 -19.10
N LEU A 34 2.76 11.09 -17.96
CA LEU A 34 1.54 11.89 -17.85
C LEU A 34 1.83 13.24 -17.19
N SER A 35 1.04 14.28 -17.49
CA SER A 35 1.10 15.55 -16.77
C SER A 35 0.61 15.40 -15.32
N PRO A 36 1.04 16.28 -14.39
CA PRO A 36 0.59 16.24 -12.99
C PRO A 36 -0.92 16.15 -12.82
N LYS A 37 -1.70 16.87 -13.63
CA LYS A 37 -3.17 16.82 -13.57
C LYS A 37 -3.70 15.44 -13.95
N ARG A 38 -3.17 14.83 -15.02
CA ARG A 38 -3.55 13.47 -15.45
C ARG A 38 -3.18 12.41 -14.44
N VAL A 39 -2.04 12.54 -13.77
CA VAL A 39 -1.65 11.66 -12.66
C VAL A 39 -2.67 11.76 -11.52
N VAL A 40 -3.10 12.96 -11.15
CA VAL A 40 -4.15 13.14 -10.13
C VAL A 40 -5.47 12.51 -10.59
N THR A 41 -5.91 12.73 -11.83
CA THR A 41 -7.12 12.08 -12.38
C THR A 41 -7.01 10.56 -12.39
N TYR A 42 -5.83 10.00 -12.70
CA TYR A 42 -5.60 8.56 -12.64
C TYR A 42 -5.83 8.00 -11.24
N LEU A 43 -5.31 8.67 -10.19
CA LEU A 43 -5.48 8.20 -8.82
C LEU A 43 -6.88 8.46 -8.26
N MET A 44 -7.46 9.63 -8.51
CA MET A 44 -8.75 10.03 -7.94
C MET A 44 -9.97 9.55 -8.75
N GLY A 45 -9.74 9.03 -9.96
CA GLY A 45 -10.79 8.71 -10.90
C GLY A 45 -11.33 9.94 -11.62
N GLY A 46 -12.20 9.70 -12.61
CA GLY A 46 -12.80 10.75 -13.42
C GLY A 46 -13.06 10.28 -14.85
N THR A 47 -12.89 11.19 -15.81
CA THR A 47 -13.12 10.91 -17.23
C THR A 47 -11.92 11.42 -18.03
N ALA A 48 -11.40 10.57 -18.91
CA ALA A 48 -10.34 10.93 -19.86
C ALA A 48 -10.89 11.83 -21.00
N PRO A 49 -10.02 12.51 -21.77
CA PRO A 49 -10.46 13.41 -22.85
C PRO A 49 -11.29 12.74 -23.92
N ASP A 50 -11.04 11.46 -24.18
CA ASP A 50 -11.78 10.61 -25.12
C ASP A 50 -13.15 10.14 -24.59
N GLY A 51 -13.51 10.52 -23.35
CA GLY A 51 -14.74 10.10 -22.67
C GLY A 51 -14.61 8.79 -21.88
N SER A 52 -13.44 8.13 -21.91
CA SER A 52 -13.21 6.89 -21.16
C SER A 52 -13.30 7.12 -19.65
N ALA A 53 -14.00 6.25 -18.93
CA ALA A 53 -14.09 6.31 -17.48
C ALA A 53 -12.78 5.85 -16.83
N ILE A 54 -12.28 6.64 -15.88
CA ILE A 54 -11.08 6.35 -15.10
C ILE A 54 -11.53 5.96 -13.70
N SER A 55 -11.20 4.74 -13.30
CA SER A 55 -11.63 4.23 -11.99
C SER A 55 -10.75 4.80 -10.87
N PRO A 56 -11.28 5.17 -9.70
CA PRO A 56 -10.46 5.72 -8.61
C PRO A 56 -9.52 4.65 -8.04
N LYS A 57 -8.23 4.93 -7.94
CA LYS A 57 -7.24 4.06 -7.28
C LYS A 57 -7.03 4.41 -5.82
N TYR A 58 -7.35 5.64 -5.44
CA TYR A 58 -7.36 6.12 -4.08
C TYR A 58 -8.73 6.73 -3.77
N VAL A 59 -9.26 6.45 -2.58
CA VAL A 59 -10.49 7.02 -2.05
C VAL A 59 -10.10 7.80 -0.81
N GLY A 60 -10.33 9.11 -0.82
CA GLY A 60 -9.92 10.03 0.23
C GLY A 60 -9.74 11.45 -0.32
N ASP A 61 -9.03 12.30 0.43
CA ASP A 61 -8.82 13.70 0.07
C ASP A 61 -7.90 13.84 -1.16
N GLN A 62 -8.43 14.41 -2.25
CA GLN A 62 -7.69 14.73 -3.47
C GLN A 62 -6.47 15.62 -3.19
N ARG A 63 -6.53 16.52 -2.22
CA ARG A 63 -5.41 17.44 -1.88
C ARG A 63 -4.16 16.70 -1.43
N LEU A 64 -4.31 15.53 -0.80
CA LEU A 64 -3.17 14.69 -0.41
C LEU A 64 -2.45 14.16 -1.64
N ILE A 65 -3.20 13.72 -2.65
CA ILE A 65 -2.65 13.23 -3.92
C ILE A 65 -2.04 14.38 -4.71
N GLU A 66 -2.69 15.53 -4.78
CA GLU A 66 -2.13 16.74 -5.41
C GLU A 66 -0.80 17.14 -4.76
N THR A 67 -0.71 17.09 -3.43
CA THR A 67 0.53 17.37 -2.69
C THR A 67 1.62 16.34 -3.01
N ALA A 68 1.27 15.05 -3.06
CA ALA A 68 2.19 13.98 -3.43
C ALA A 68 2.74 14.15 -4.86
N VAL A 69 1.86 14.43 -5.83
CA VAL A 69 2.22 14.66 -7.23
C VAL A 69 3.06 15.94 -7.38
N ALA A 70 2.66 17.04 -6.73
CA ALA A 70 3.42 18.28 -6.74
C ALA A 70 4.82 18.12 -6.12
N THR A 71 4.94 17.30 -5.08
CA THR A 71 6.25 16.94 -4.50
C THR A 71 7.14 16.29 -5.55
N LEU A 72 6.64 15.25 -6.22
CA LEU A 72 7.41 14.48 -7.18
C LEU A 72 7.75 15.26 -8.46
N ALA A 73 6.98 16.31 -8.77
CA ALA A 73 7.29 17.23 -9.86
C ALA A 73 8.49 18.15 -9.56
N THR A 74 9.00 18.12 -8.32
CA THR A 74 10.24 18.76 -7.88
C THR A 74 11.33 17.71 -7.60
N ASP A 75 12.53 18.16 -7.23
CA ASP A 75 13.63 17.26 -6.83
C ASP A 75 13.47 16.68 -5.41
N ARG A 76 12.39 17.01 -4.69
CA ARG A 76 12.15 16.55 -3.32
C ARG A 76 11.54 15.14 -3.32
N ALA A 77 12.03 14.26 -2.47
CA ALA A 77 11.48 12.92 -2.33
C ALA A 77 10.15 12.92 -1.58
N LEU A 78 9.31 11.93 -1.82
CA LEU A 78 7.99 11.78 -1.19
C LEU A 78 8.06 10.71 -0.10
N LEU A 79 7.59 11.01 1.11
CA LEU A 79 7.36 10.03 2.17
C LEU A 79 5.86 9.91 2.44
N LEU A 80 5.29 8.74 2.13
CA LEU A 80 3.92 8.38 2.46
C LEU A 80 3.91 7.76 3.87
N LEU A 81 3.28 8.45 4.82
CA LEU A 81 3.23 8.05 6.23
C LEU A 81 1.79 7.70 6.62
N GLY A 82 1.60 6.71 7.50
CA GLY A 82 0.26 6.37 7.99
C GLY A 82 0.23 5.02 8.70
N VAL A 83 -0.88 4.70 9.35
CA VAL A 83 -1.05 3.39 10.01
C VAL A 83 -1.15 2.26 8.97
N PRO A 84 -0.97 0.98 9.36
CA PRO A 84 -1.16 -0.14 8.44
C PRO A 84 -2.54 -0.09 7.76
N GLY A 85 -2.57 -0.39 6.46
CA GLY A 85 -3.80 -0.40 5.66
C GLY A 85 -4.28 0.93 5.10
N THR A 86 -3.57 2.05 5.27
CA THR A 86 -3.91 3.36 4.65
C THR A 86 -3.48 3.50 3.18
N ALA A 87 -3.37 2.40 2.44
CA ALA A 87 -3.03 2.36 1.01
C ALA A 87 -1.66 2.97 0.59
N LYS A 88 -0.69 3.17 1.50
CA LYS A 88 0.63 3.77 1.18
C LYS A 88 1.34 3.11 0.00
N SER A 89 1.57 1.80 0.05
CA SER A 89 2.26 1.06 -1.01
C SER A 89 1.46 1.03 -2.32
N TRP A 90 0.12 1.09 -2.23
CA TRP A 90 -0.76 1.16 -3.37
C TRP A 90 -0.64 2.53 -4.08
N VAL A 91 -0.70 3.63 -3.32
CA VAL A 91 -0.47 4.98 -3.85
C VAL A 91 0.94 5.11 -4.44
N SER A 92 1.96 4.57 -3.75
CA SER A 92 3.35 4.51 -4.23
C SER A 92 3.47 3.82 -5.61
N GLU A 93 2.84 2.66 -5.77
CA GLU A 93 2.82 1.90 -7.02
C GLU A 93 2.13 2.65 -8.16
N HIS A 94 0.94 3.19 -7.88
CA HIS A 94 0.13 3.89 -8.88
C HIS A 94 0.74 5.23 -9.30
N LEU A 95 1.40 5.95 -8.39
CA LEU A 95 2.18 7.12 -8.74
C LEU A 95 3.34 6.74 -9.66
N ALA A 96 4.11 5.68 -9.34
CA ALA A 96 5.22 5.25 -10.17
C ALA A 96 4.78 4.78 -11.57
N ALA A 97 3.68 4.03 -11.65
CA ALA A 97 3.09 3.61 -12.92
C ALA A 97 2.65 4.81 -13.78
N ALA A 98 1.93 5.77 -13.20
CA ALA A 98 1.41 6.92 -13.94
C ALA A 98 2.49 7.94 -14.32
N ILE A 99 3.51 8.11 -13.45
CA ILE A 99 4.56 9.10 -13.65
C ILE A 99 5.65 8.55 -14.57
N THR A 100 6.20 7.36 -14.31
CA THR A 100 7.36 6.85 -15.08
C THR A 100 7.06 5.63 -15.94
N GLY A 101 5.81 5.16 -15.96
CA GLY A 101 5.42 3.96 -16.72
C GLY A 101 6.08 2.68 -16.20
N ASP A 102 6.59 2.70 -14.97
CA ASP A 102 7.34 1.60 -14.37
C ASP A 102 7.23 1.69 -12.85
N SER A 103 6.45 0.79 -12.26
CA SER A 103 6.25 0.72 -10.82
C SER A 103 7.12 -0.34 -10.14
N THR A 104 8.02 -0.99 -10.89
CA THR A 104 8.73 -2.21 -10.49
C THR A 104 10.10 -1.96 -9.87
N MET A 105 10.61 -0.73 -9.93
CA MET A 105 11.84 -0.30 -9.26
C MET A 105 11.62 -0.18 -7.75
N VAL A 106 11.51 -1.31 -7.06
CA VAL A 106 11.14 -1.41 -5.65
C VAL A 106 12.27 -1.98 -4.81
N ILE A 107 12.55 -1.34 -3.67
CA ILE A 107 13.34 -1.88 -2.57
C ILE A 107 12.40 -2.08 -1.38
N GLN A 108 12.26 -3.33 -0.96
CA GLN A 108 11.54 -3.66 0.27
C GLN A 108 12.50 -3.53 1.45
N CYS A 109 12.31 -2.51 2.27
CA CYS A 109 13.13 -2.29 3.45
C CYS A 109 12.69 -3.23 4.58
N THR A 110 13.67 -3.92 5.15
CA THR A 110 13.51 -4.86 6.27
C THR A 110 14.64 -4.67 7.27
N ALA A 111 14.55 -5.30 8.45
CA ALA A 111 15.61 -5.25 9.44
C ALA A 111 16.96 -5.82 8.93
N GLY A 112 16.93 -6.70 7.93
CA GLY A 112 18.12 -7.27 7.31
C GLY A 112 18.61 -6.55 6.06
N THR A 113 17.97 -5.43 5.68
CA THR A 113 18.39 -4.66 4.50
C THR A 113 19.70 -3.94 4.79
N ASP A 114 20.71 -4.23 3.97
CA ASP A 114 22.04 -3.63 4.05
C ASP A 114 22.27 -2.57 2.97
N GLU A 115 23.42 -1.89 3.05
CA GLU A 115 23.81 -0.84 2.11
C GLU A 115 23.93 -1.36 0.66
N ASN A 116 24.37 -2.60 0.46
CA ASN A 116 24.56 -3.17 -0.87
C ASN A 116 23.22 -3.40 -1.60
N GLN A 117 22.18 -3.74 -0.84
CA GLN A 117 20.81 -3.87 -1.36
C GLN A 117 20.17 -2.53 -1.72
N VAL A 118 20.66 -1.43 -1.12
CA VAL A 118 20.17 -0.07 -1.41
C VAL A 118 20.97 0.59 -2.54
N ARG A 119 22.29 0.60 -2.45
CA ARG A 119 23.18 1.32 -3.40
C ARG A 119 23.54 0.48 -4.61
N TYR A 120 24.47 -0.44 -4.44
CA TYR A 120 24.97 -1.37 -5.45
C TYR A 120 25.65 -2.54 -4.75
N GLY A 121 25.59 -3.71 -5.36
CA GLY A 121 26.35 -4.89 -4.95
C GLY A 121 27.55 -5.14 -5.86
N TRP A 122 28.25 -6.24 -5.60
CA TRP A 122 29.36 -6.71 -6.43
C TRP A 122 29.11 -8.13 -6.92
N ASN A 123 29.39 -8.37 -8.20
CA ASN A 123 29.59 -9.69 -8.74
C ASN A 123 31.00 -10.16 -8.36
N TYR A 124 31.09 -10.95 -7.30
CA TYR A 124 32.36 -11.40 -6.74
C TYR A 124 33.23 -12.18 -7.74
N ALA A 125 32.63 -12.89 -8.71
CA ALA A 125 33.40 -13.61 -9.73
C ALA A 125 34.12 -12.63 -10.67
N GLN A 126 33.42 -11.59 -11.12
CA GLN A 126 34.01 -10.50 -11.91
C GLN A 126 35.05 -9.72 -11.11
N LEU A 127 34.76 -9.45 -9.83
CA LEU A 127 35.67 -8.75 -8.94
C LEU A 127 36.99 -9.51 -8.71
N LEU A 128 36.93 -10.84 -8.55
CA LEU A 128 38.12 -11.68 -8.37
C LEU A 128 38.91 -11.86 -9.67
N ALA A 129 38.22 -11.96 -10.82
CA ALA A 129 38.85 -12.19 -12.11
C ALA A 129 39.47 -10.92 -12.71
N HIS A 130 38.80 -9.78 -12.55
CA HIS A 130 39.12 -8.53 -13.27
C HIS A 130 39.31 -7.32 -12.35
N GLY A 131 39.15 -7.48 -11.03
CA GLY A 131 39.22 -6.39 -10.06
C GLY A 131 37.96 -5.51 -10.04
N PRO A 132 37.97 -4.43 -9.22
CA PRO A 132 36.89 -3.45 -9.19
C PRO A 132 36.72 -2.80 -10.57
N SER A 133 35.54 -2.97 -11.17
CA SER A 133 35.17 -2.38 -12.46
C SER A 133 33.67 -2.13 -12.52
N ARG A 134 33.21 -1.32 -13.47
CA ARG A 134 31.76 -1.13 -13.69
C ARG A 134 31.06 -2.43 -14.09
N GLU A 135 31.75 -3.36 -14.75
CA GLU A 135 31.21 -4.67 -15.12
C GLU A 135 31.02 -5.59 -13.90
N ALA A 136 31.80 -5.38 -12.84
CA ALA A 136 31.65 -6.10 -11.59
C ALA A 136 30.52 -5.54 -10.71
N LEU A 137 29.95 -4.37 -11.01
CA LEU A 137 28.85 -3.80 -10.25
C LEU A 137 27.54 -4.52 -10.52
N VAL A 138 26.76 -4.75 -9.46
CA VAL A 138 25.39 -5.25 -9.52
C VAL A 138 24.46 -4.09 -9.16
N PRO A 139 23.81 -3.44 -10.13
CA PRO A 139 23.01 -2.24 -9.86
C PRO A 139 21.69 -2.59 -9.17
N THR A 140 21.38 -1.90 -8.08
CA THR A 140 20.10 -2.04 -7.36
C THR A 140 18.96 -1.35 -8.12
N PRO A 141 17.69 -1.53 -7.73
CA PRO A 141 16.59 -0.72 -8.25
C PRO A 141 16.84 0.79 -8.12
N LEU A 142 17.48 1.25 -7.03
CA LEU A 142 17.80 2.67 -6.83
C LEU A 142 18.81 3.17 -7.87
N MET A 143 19.92 2.46 -8.06
CA MET A 143 20.94 2.82 -9.05
C MET A 143 20.35 2.82 -10.47
N ARG A 144 19.57 1.78 -10.83
CA ARG A 144 18.89 1.72 -12.14
C ARG A 144 17.90 2.86 -12.33
N ALA A 145 17.15 3.23 -11.30
CA ALA A 145 16.21 4.35 -11.36
C ALA A 145 16.96 5.69 -11.55
N MET A 146 18.11 5.87 -10.89
CA MET A 146 18.98 7.03 -11.10
C MET A 146 19.48 7.09 -12.54
N GLU A 147 20.02 5.98 -13.06
CA GLU A 147 20.58 5.91 -14.41
C GLU A 147 19.53 6.06 -15.51
N THR A 148 18.27 5.72 -15.24
CA THR A 148 17.18 5.77 -16.23
C THR A 148 16.20 6.92 -16.02
N GLY A 149 16.42 7.77 -15.02
CA GLY A 149 15.55 8.90 -14.73
C GLY A 149 14.14 8.48 -14.29
N LYS A 150 14.02 7.40 -13.52
CA LYS A 150 12.74 6.82 -13.07
C LYS A 150 12.51 6.96 -11.57
N LEU A 151 11.30 6.63 -11.12
CA LEU A 151 10.99 6.58 -9.70
C LEU A 151 11.50 5.29 -9.06
N CYS A 152 12.19 5.41 -7.93
CA CYS A 152 12.50 4.28 -7.05
C CYS A 152 11.54 4.29 -5.86
N ARG A 153 10.95 3.14 -5.56
CA ARG A 153 10.03 2.94 -4.44
C ARG A 153 10.77 2.26 -3.29
N MET A 154 10.78 2.89 -2.13
CA MET A 154 11.35 2.33 -0.89
C MET A 154 10.21 2.00 0.07
N GLU A 155 9.79 0.75 0.05
CA GLU A 155 8.66 0.30 0.85
C GLU A 155 9.11 -0.02 2.27
N GLU A 156 8.38 0.45 3.28
CA GLU A 156 8.65 0.16 4.69
C GLU A 156 10.01 0.70 5.18
N LEU A 157 10.38 1.91 4.75
CA LEU A 157 11.69 2.54 4.97
C LEU A 157 12.18 2.47 6.43
N THR A 158 11.27 2.64 7.39
CA THR A 158 11.59 2.64 8.82
C THR A 158 11.90 1.26 9.40
N ARG A 159 11.70 0.16 8.65
CA ARG A 159 12.16 -1.18 9.09
C ARG A 159 13.65 -1.39 8.87
N MET A 160 14.28 -0.63 7.98
CA MET A 160 15.72 -0.70 7.73
C MET A 160 16.51 -0.01 8.85
N GLY A 161 17.75 -0.46 9.11
CA GLY A 161 18.64 0.17 10.10
C GLY A 161 18.89 1.65 9.80
N SER A 162 18.98 2.50 10.83
CA SER A 162 19.15 3.95 10.66
C SER A 162 20.45 4.33 9.93
N ASP A 163 21.51 3.57 10.14
CA ASP A 163 22.79 3.68 9.44
C ASP A 163 22.63 3.42 7.93
N VAL A 164 21.87 2.39 7.55
CA VAL A 164 21.58 2.09 6.15
C VAL A 164 20.63 3.13 5.54
N GLN A 165 19.66 3.66 6.30
CA GLN A 165 18.79 4.76 5.84
C GLN A 165 19.60 6.01 5.46
N ASP A 166 20.64 6.33 6.22
CA ASP A 166 21.46 7.53 5.99
C ASP A 166 22.29 7.45 4.69
N THR A 167 22.46 6.26 4.09
CA THR A 167 23.06 6.11 2.75
C THR A 167 22.27 6.86 1.66
N LEU A 168 20.98 7.13 1.90
CA LEU A 168 20.12 7.89 0.99
C LEU A 168 20.41 9.39 1.02
N ILE A 169 21.11 9.91 2.03
CA ILE A 169 21.32 11.36 2.19
C ILE A 169 21.97 11.96 0.95
N THR A 170 23.06 11.38 0.46
CA THR A 170 23.79 11.87 -0.72
C THR A 170 22.94 11.75 -1.98
N VAL A 171 22.25 10.61 -2.15
CA VAL A 171 21.37 10.35 -3.29
C VAL A 171 20.21 11.34 -3.34
N LEU A 172 19.60 11.68 -2.21
CA LEU A 172 18.46 12.58 -2.17
C LEU A 172 18.85 14.06 -2.28
N SER A 173 20.05 14.43 -1.81
CA SER A 173 20.52 15.83 -1.78
C SER A 173 21.22 16.22 -3.07
N GLU A 174 22.25 15.48 -3.43
CA GLU A 174 23.15 15.83 -4.51
C GLU A 174 22.77 15.11 -5.81
N LYS A 175 21.80 14.19 -5.75
CA LYS A 175 21.39 13.35 -6.89
C LYS A 175 22.55 12.55 -7.47
N MET A 176 23.50 12.16 -6.63
CA MET A 176 24.56 11.24 -6.99
C MET A 176 24.79 10.13 -5.97
N MET A 177 25.32 9.02 -6.47
CA MET A 177 25.72 7.86 -5.71
C MET A 177 27.22 7.65 -5.97
N PRO A 178 28.10 7.94 -5.00
CA PRO A 178 29.53 7.70 -5.17
C PRO A 178 29.80 6.20 -5.32
N ILE A 179 30.87 5.85 -6.02
CA ILE A 179 31.42 4.50 -6.11
C ILE A 179 32.91 4.62 -5.76
N PRO A 180 33.24 4.70 -4.46
CA PRO A 180 34.60 5.01 -4.02
C PRO A 180 35.64 4.02 -4.54
N GLU A 181 35.27 2.74 -4.66
CA GLU A 181 36.14 1.67 -5.14
C GLU A 181 36.62 1.91 -6.58
N LEU A 182 35.88 2.69 -7.36
CA LEU A 182 36.21 3.04 -8.75
C LEU A 182 36.69 4.49 -8.90
N ASN A 183 36.75 5.28 -7.82
CA ASN A 183 36.90 6.75 -7.88
C ASN A 183 35.90 7.41 -8.83
N ASP A 184 34.67 6.92 -8.86
CA ASP A 184 33.63 7.33 -9.80
C ASP A 184 32.30 7.59 -9.06
N ALA A 185 31.28 8.07 -9.75
CA ALA A 185 29.93 8.22 -9.22
C ALA A 185 28.87 8.02 -10.32
N VAL A 186 27.67 7.61 -9.90
CA VAL A 186 26.46 7.67 -10.73
C VAL A 186 25.73 8.96 -10.41
N TYR A 187 25.47 9.76 -11.43
CA TYR A 187 24.62 10.95 -11.36
C TYR A 187 23.23 10.61 -11.89
N ALA A 188 22.19 10.97 -11.15
CA ALA A 188 20.83 10.68 -11.55
C ALA A 188 20.42 11.50 -12.78
N GLN A 189 19.80 10.84 -13.74
CA GLN A 189 19.18 11.49 -14.88
C GLN A 189 17.92 12.25 -14.46
N ARG A 190 17.58 13.28 -15.24
CA ARG A 190 16.33 14.04 -15.03
C ARG A 190 15.13 13.10 -15.09
N GLY A 191 14.21 13.26 -14.13
CA GLY A 191 13.05 12.38 -13.93
C GLY A 191 13.21 11.42 -12.75
N PHE A 192 14.44 11.21 -12.26
CA PHE A 192 14.67 10.42 -11.06
C PHE A 192 14.08 11.07 -9.81
N ASN A 193 13.34 10.29 -9.02
CA ASN A 193 12.96 10.66 -7.66
C ASN A 193 12.65 9.41 -6.82
N VAL A 194 12.44 9.57 -5.51
CA VAL A 194 12.15 8.49 -4.57
C VAL A 194 10.78 8.67 -3.93
N ILE A 195 10.01 7.59 -3.88
CA ILE A 195 8.81 7.46 -3.06
C ILE A 195 9.13 6.46 -1.94
N ALA A 196 9.06 6.90 -0.69
CA ALA A 196 9.22 6.04 0.47
C ALA A 196 7.87 5.84 1.17
N THR A 197 7.66 4.67 1.77
CA THR A 197 6.52 4.41 2.66
C THR A 197 7.00 4.10 4.07
N ALA A 198 6.28 4.56 5.08
CA ALA A 198 6.60 4.29 6.48
C ALA A 198 5.33 4.16 7.35
N ASN A 199 5.44 3.35 8.40
CA ASN A 199 4.42 3.23 9.43
C ASN A 199 4.77 4.14 10.63
N ASN A 200 3.79 4.87 11.16
CA ASN A 200 4.00 5.83 12.25
C ASN A 200 3.75 5.28 13.68
N ARG A 201 3.34 4.01 13.81
CA ARG A 201 2.90 3.41 15.09
C ARG A 201 3.38 1.96 15.30
N ASP A 202 4.20 1.43 14.41
CA ASP A 202 4.61 0.03 14.48
C ASP A 202 5.73 -0.17 15.53
N LYS A 203 5.68 -1.26 16.30
CA LYS A 203 6.74 -1.58 17.28
C LYS A 203 7.93 -2.17 16.54
N GLY A 204 9.15 -1.74 16.88
CA GLY A 204 10.38 -2.27 16.26
C GLY A 204 10.74 -1.61 14.92
N VAL A 205 10.32 -0.36 14.72
CA VAL A 205 10.77 0.48 13.60
C VAL A 205 11.79 1.53 14.07
N ASN A 206 12.72 1.87 13.19
CA ASN A 206 13.71 2.90 13.41
C ASN A 206 13.15 4.28 13.06
N GLU A 207 13.45 5.29 13.87
CA GLU A 207 13.12 6.66 13.54
C GLU A 207 14.04 7.20 12.44
N LEU A 208 13.46 7.88 11.45
CA LEU A 208 14.24 8.60 10.44
C LEU A 208 15.06 9.71 11.11
N SER A 209 16.34 9.82 10.72
CA SER A 209 17.23 10.89 11.15
C SER A 209 16.66 12.26 10.77
N SER A 210 17.00 13.31 11.55
CA SER A 210 16.53 14.67 11.24
C SER A 210 17.04 15.17 9.88
N ALA A 211 18.24 14.72 9.47
CA ALA A 211 18.81 14.99 8.16
C ALA A 211 17.97 14.36 7.04
N LEU A 212 17.59 13.09 7.19
CA LEU A 212 16.79 12.38 6.20
C LEU A 212 15.34 12.91 6.14
N LYS A 213 14.70 13.15 7.29
CA LYS A 213 13.34 13.74 7.36
C LYS A 213 13.24 15.04 6.56
N ARG A 214 14.26 15.90 6.60
CA ARG A 214 14.28 17.19 5.86
C ARG A 214 14.35 17.04 4.34
N ARG A 215 14.68 15.87 3.82
CA ARG A 215 14.83 15.56 2.38
C ARG A 215 13.59 14.94 1.76
N PHE A 216 12.65 14.52 2.61
CA PHE A 216 11.33 14.10 2.20
C PHE A 216 10.31 15.23 2.40
N ASN A 217 9.34 15.34 1.49
CA ASN A 217 8.04 15.90 1.83
C ASN A 217 7.17 14.78 2.39
N VAL A 218 6.52 15.03 3.52
CA VAL A 218 5.71 14.02 4.19
C VAL A 218 4.24 14.22 3.85
N VAL A 219 3.61 13.20 3.30
CA VAL A 219 2.16 13.14 3.09
C VAL A 219 1.62 12.04 4.00
N VAL A 220 0.74 12.43 4.93
CA VAL A 220 0.12 11.50 5.87
C VAL A 220 -1.19 10.99 5.27
N LEU A 221 -1.26 9.70 4.97
CA LEU A 221 -2.49 9.06 4.51
C LEU A 221 -3.34 8.64 5.72
N PRO A 222 -4.54 9.21 5.90
CA PRO A 222 -5.43 8.88 6.99
C PRO A 222 -6.14 7.53 6.74
N LEU A 223 -6.84 7.06 7.77
CA LEU A 223 -7.88 6.03 7.59
C LEU A 223 -9.09 6.64 6.86
N PRO A 224 -9.94 5.82 6.22
CA PRO A 224 -11.17 6.32 5.59
C PRO A 224 -12.08 7.02 6.61
N ASP A 225 -12.62 8.18 6.23
CA ASP A 225 -13.36 9.05 7.15
C ASP A 225 -14.70 8.42 7.53
N SER A 226 -15.38 7.79 6.57
CA SER A 226 -16.68 7.15 6.77
C SER A 226 -16.63 5.63 6.62
N ALA A 227 -17.63 4.95 7.19
CA ALA A 227 -17.84 3.53 6.95
C ALA A 227 -18.15 3.26 5.47
N ASP A 228 -18.90 4.13 4.81
CA ASP A 228 -19.28 3.99 3.40
C ASP A 228 -18.06 4.02 2.48
N GLU A 229 -17.09 4.90 2.74
CA GLU A 229 -15.81 4.92 2.02
C GLU A 229 -15.02 3.63 2.23
N GLU A 230 -14.90 3.16 3.47
CA GLU A 230 -14.18 1.92 3.79
C GLU A 230 -14.85 0.70 3.12
N VAL A 231 -16.18 0.64 3.13
CA VAL A 231 -16.97 -0.38 2.41
C VAL A 231 -16.72 -0.31 0.91
N ALA A 232 -16.78 0.87 0.29
CA ALA A 232 -16.56 1.04 -1.14
C ALA A 232 -15.15 0.56 -1.56
N ILE A 233 -14.12 0.88 -0.76
CA ILE A 233 -12.76 0.41 -0.96
C ILE A 233 -12.72 -1.12 -0.89
N ILE A 234 -13.27 -1.72 0.15
CA ILE A 234 -13.19 -3.18 0.36
C ILE A 234 -13.98 -3.92 -0.71
N VAL A 235 -15.21 -3.50 -1.04
CA VAL A 235 -16.03 -4.12 -2.11
C VAL A 235 -15.27 -4.13 -3.43
N LYS A 236 -14.67 -3.00 -3.82
CA LYS A 236 -13.88 -2.91 -5.04
C LYS A 236 -12.71 -3.90 -5.03
N ARG A 237 -11.92 -3.91 -3.95
CA ARG A 237 -10.71 -4.75 -3.83
C ARG A 237 -11.03 -6.23 -3.75
N VAL A 238 -12.09 -6.59 -3.02
CA VAL A 238 -12.58 -7.96 -2.94
C VAL A 238 -13.07 -8.43 -4.31
N GLY A 239 -13.78 -7.59 -5.07
CA GLY A 239 -14.19 -7.92 -6.44
C GLY A 239 -13.02 -8.16 -7.39
N GLU A 240 -12.01 -7.28 -7.37
CA GLU A 240 -10.79 -7.43 -8.18
C GLU A 240 -10.03 -8.72 -7.85
N MET A 241 -9.86 -9.02 -6.55
CA MET A 241 -9.17 -10.23 -6.09
C MET A 241 -9.97 -11.49 -6.38
N ALA A 242 -11.29 -11.46 -6.17
CA ALA A 242 -12.17 -12.58 -6.46
C ALA A 242 -12.13 -12.94 -7.94
N HIS A 243 -12.20 -11.94 -8.84
CA HIS A 243 -12.06 -12.17 -10.27
C HIS A 243 -10.69 -12.75 -10.64
N SER A 244 -9.61 -12.24 -10.05
CA SER A 244 -8.25 -12.76 -10.31
C SER A 244 -8.02 -14.19 -9.82
N LEU A 245 -8.82 -14.65 -8.85
CA LEU A 245 -8.71 -15.98 -8.24
C LEU A 245 -9.82 -16.93 -8.73
N ASP A 246 -10.59 -16.53 -9.74
CA ASP A 246 -11.77 -17.26 -10.24
C ASP A 246 -12.77 -17.64 -9.13
N LEU A 247 -12.94 -16.75 -8.14
CA LEU A 247 -13.88 -16.90 -7.04
C LEU A 247 -15.20 -16.22 -7.40
N PRO A 248 -16.32 -16.97 -7.57
CA PRO A 248 -17.63 -16.37 -7.81
C PRO A 248 -18.04 -15.53 -6.58
N ALA A 249 -18.31 -14.25 -6.78
CA ALA A 249 -18.79 -13.37 -5.71
C ALA A 249 -20.31 -13.54 -5.52
N PRO A 250 -20.79 -13.98 -4.34
CA PRO A 250 -22.21 -14.05 -4.05
C PRO A 250 -22.87 -12.67 -4.02
N LYS A 251 -24.19 -12.61 -4.18
CA LYS A 251 -24.93 -11.33 -4.22
C LYS A 251 -24.84 -10.53 -2.91
N ASN A 252 -24.64 -11.19 -1.77
CA ASN A 252 -24.60 -10.56 -0.45
C ASN A 252 -23.21 -10.02 -0.06
N VAL A 253 -22.21 -10.02 -0.94
CA VAL A 253 -20.84 -9.58 -0.58
C VAL A 253 -20.81 -8.16 -0.03
N ALA A 254 -21.52 -7.21 -0.65
CA ALA A 254 -21.54 -5.83 -0.17
C ALA A 254 -22.14 -5.70 1.24
N ASP A 255 -23.22 -6.45 1.52
CA ASP A 255 -23.86 -6.46 2.84
C ASP A 255 -22.92 -7.05 3.89
N GLU A 256 -22.22 -8.14 3.57
CA GLU A 256 -21.25 -8.75 4.48
C GLU A 256 -20.02 -7.86 4.71
N VAL A 257 -19.52 -7.18 3.68
CA VAL A 257 -18.47 -6.17 3.84
C VAL A 257 -18.91 -5.08 4.83
N ALA A 258 -20.11 -4.54 4.68
CA ALA A 258 -20.63 -3.51 5.59
C ALA A 258 -20.68 -3.99 7.04
N ARG A 259 -21.07 -5.25 7.27
CA ARG A 259 -21.08 -5.86 8.62
C ARG A 259 -19.69 -6.03 9.20
N VAL A 260 -18.75 -6.54 8.41
CA VAL A 260 -17.35 -6.72 8.84
C VAL A 260 -16.71 -5.36 9.14
N VAL A 261 -16.93 -4.37 8.29
CA VAL A 261 -16.43 -2.99 8.49
C VAL A 261 -16.98 -2.38 9.77
N ALA A 262 -18.29 -2.51 10.03
CA ALA A 262 -18.88 -2.01 11.27
C ALA A 262 -18.21 -2.61 12.51
N ILE A 263 -18.03 -3.94 12.55
CA ILE A 263 -17.33 -4.61 13.66
C ILE A 263 -15.90 -4.09 13.81
N PHE A 264 -15.17 -3.97 12.70
CA PHE A 264 -13.77 -3.54 12.73
C PHE A 264 -13.62 -2.09 13.18
N ARG A 265 -14.47 -1.20 12.67
CA ARG A 265 -14.45 0.23 13.02
C ARG A 265 -14.74 0.44 14.49
N GLU A 266 -15.73 -0.24 15.05
CA GLU A 266 -16.11 -0.07 16.47
C GLU A 266 -15.05 -0.62 17.43
N LEU A 267 -14.47 -1.78 17.13
CA LEU A 267 -13.36 -2.34 17.91
C LEU A 267 -12.11 -1.45 17.79
N ARG A 268 -11.81 -0.93 16.59
CA ARG A 268 -10.67 -0.04 16.33
C ARG A 268 -10.81 1.32 16.99
N SER A 269 -12.00 1.92 16.97
CA SER A 269 -12.28 3.23 17.56
C SER A 269 -12.43 3.16 19.08
N GLY A 270 -12.76 1.98 19.62
CA GLY A 270 -13.08 1.81 21.04
C GLY A 270 -14.45 2.39 21.40
N SER A 271 -15.36 2.52 20.43
CA SER A 271 -16.73 2.95 20.68
C SER A 271 -17.67 2.47 19.57
N THR A 272 -18.97 2.34 19.87
CA THR A 272 -19.97 2.12 18.83
C THR A 272 -20.03 3.30 17.86
N ASP A 273 -20.50 3.07 16.64
CA ASP A 273 -20.59 4.12 15.60
C ASP A 273 -21.50 5.28 16.02
N ASP A 274 -22.49 5.02 16.88
CA ASP A 274 -23.36 6.05 17.47
C ASP A 274 -22.77 6.74 18.71
N GLY A 275 -21.55 6.36 19.12
CA GLY A 275 -20.80 6.92 20.25
C GLY A 275 -21.39 6.62 21.63
N LYS A 276 -22.44 5.78 21.73
CA LYS A 276 -23.15 5.58 23.01
C LYS A 276 -22.48 4.57 23.93
N VAL A 277 -21.73 3.62 23.37
CA VAL A 277 -21.07 2.56 24.15
C VAL A 277 -19.58 2.68 23.95
N ALA A 278 -18.85 2.90 25.04
CA ALA A 278 -17.39 2.80 25.06
C ALA A 278 -16.99 1.32 25.08
N LEU A 279 -15.96 0.98 24.30
CA LEU A 279 -15.47 -0.38 24.10
C LEU A 279 -13.97 -0.42 24.38
N LYS A 280 -13.47 -1.61 24.68
CA LYS A 280 -12.03 -1.86 24.65
C LYS A 280 -11.60 -2.12 23.21
N SER A 281 -10.37 -1.69 22.89
CA SER A 281 -9.76 -1.99 21.59
C SER A 281 -8.79 -3.17 21.71
N PRO A 282 -8.78 -4.09 20.73
CA PRO A 282 -7.79 -5.15 20.68
C PRO A 282 -6.40 -4.58 20.37
N SER A 283 -5.38 -5.40 20.56
CA SER A 283 -3.99 -5.05 20.27
C SER A 283 -3.70 -4.87 18.77
N GLY A 284 -4.50 -5.51 17.91
CA GLY A 284 -4.42 -5.43 16.46
C GLY A 284 -4.98 -4.13 15.87
N GLY A 285 -4.50 -3.75 14.68
CA GLY A 285 -4.88 -2.49 14.02
C GLY A 285 -6.28 -2.47 13.39
N LEU A 286 -6.87 -3.64 13.08
CA LEU A 286 -8.16 -3.79 12.40
C LEU A 286 -8.30 -2.91 11.17
N SER A 287 -7.33 -3.06 10.28
CA SER A 287 -7.19 -2.25 9.08
C SER A 287 -8.12 -2.69 7.95
N THR A 288 -8.33 -1.82 6.97
CA THR A 288 -9.03 -2.12 5.71
C THR A 288 -8.42 -3.34 5.00
N ALA A 289 -7.10 -3.54 5.10
CA ALA A 289 -6.43 -4.71 4.53
C ALA A 289 -6.81 -6.02 5.23
N GLU A 290 -6.97 -5.99 6.56
CA GLU A 290 -7.43 -7.17 7.32
C GLU A 290 -8.89 -7.50 6.97
N ALA A 291 -9.75 -6.50 6.78
CA ALA A 291 -11.12 -6.72 6.33
C ALA A 291 -11.19 -7.34 4.92
N ILE A 292 -10.35 -6.88 3.97
CA ILE A 292 -10.22 -7.52 2.65
C ILE A 292 -9.81 -9.00 2.82
N GLY A 293 -8.82 -9.28 3.68
CA GLY A 293 -8.38 -10.64 3.98
C GLY A 293 -9.50 -11.54 4.51
N VAL A 294 -10.31 -11.03 5.45
CA VAL A 294 -11.49 -11.75 5.98
C VAL A 294 -12.48 -12.08 4.87
N MET A 295 -12.78 -11.11 4.00
CA MET A 295 -13.74 -11.28 2.92
C MET A 295 -13.24 -12.25 1.83
N VAL A 296 -11.99 -12.13 1.39
CA VAL A 296 -11.40 -13.04 0.39
C VAL A 296 -11.27 -14.46 0.95
N GLY A 297 -10.87 -14.61 2.22
CA GLY A 297 -10.86 -15.90 2.92
C GLY A 297 -12.25 -16.53 2.99
N GLY A 298 -13.27 -15.74 3.33
CA GLY A 298 -14.67 -16.18 3.33
C GLY A 298 -15.18 -16.59 1.94
N LEU A 299 -14.86 -15.82 0.90
CA LEU A 299 -15.22 -16.16 -0.50
C LEU A 299 -14.56 -17.45 -0.97
N SER A 300 -13.28 -17.64 -0.64
CA SER A 300 -12.56 -18.87 -0.93
C SER A 300 -13.23 -20.06 -0.24
N GLN A 301 -13.54 -19.94 1.06
CA GLN A 301 -14.25 -21.00 1.78
C GLN A 301 -15.64 -21.29 1.21
N ALA A 302 -16.40 -20.25 0.86
CA ALA A 302 -17.71 -20.39 0.25
C ALA A 302 -17.62 -21.16 -1.08
N THR A 303 -16.66 -20.79 -1.92
CA THR A 303 -16.47 -21.37 -3.25
C THR A 303 -16.05 -22.83 -3.18
N PHE A 304 -15.06 -23.16 -2.35
CA PHE A 304 -14.46 -24.50 -2.34
C PHE A 304 -15.11 -25.49 -1.38
N PHE A 305 -15.82 -25.03 -0.35
CA PHE A 305 -16.28 -25.91 0.74
C PHE A 305 -17.75 -25.76 1.13
N ASN A 306 -18.53 -24.85 0.52
CA ASN A 306 -19.91 -24.58 0.97
C ASN A 306 -20.85 -24.12 -0.15
N ASP A 307 -20.81 -24.79 -1.30
CA ASP A 307 -21.74 -24.61 -2.42
C ASP A 307 -21.88 -23.14 -2.88
N GLY A 308 -20.80 -22.35 -2.78
CA GLY A 308 -20.77 -20.95 -3.17
C GLY A 308 -21.53 -20.00 -2.24
N LYS A 309 -21.97 -20.44 -1.06
CA LYS A 309 -22.71 -19.60 -0.11
C LYS A 309 -21.79 -18.94 0.91
N LEU A 310 -21.72 -17.61 0.86
CA LEU A 310 -21.03 -16.81 1.88
C LEU A 310 -21.92 -16.66 3.12
N THR A 311 -21.47 -17.20 4.25
CA THR A 311 -22.22 -17.18 5.51
C THR A 311 -21.45 -16.47 6.63
N PRO A 312 -22.14 -15.97 7.67
CA PRO A 312 -21.49 -15.38 8.84
C PRO A 312 -20.47 -16.30 9.51
N ALA A 313 -20.69 -17.61 9.54
CA ALA A 313 -19.79 -18.58 10.16
C ALA A 313 -18.39 -18.59 9.53
N MET A 314 -18.32 -18.47 8.19
CA MET A 314 -17.06 -18.43 7.45
C MET A 314 -16.30 -17.14 7.72
N LEU A 315 -17.02 -16.01 7.71
CA LEU A 315 -16.44 -14.71 7.98
C LEU A 315 -16.00 -14.60 9.44
N ALA A 316 -16.75 -15.17 10.37
CA ALA A 316 -16.38 -15.26 11.79
C ALA A 316 -15.06 -16.01 12.00
N ALA A 317 -14.88 -17.17 11.36
CA ALA A 317 -13.63 -17.94 11.46
C ALA A 317 -12.41 -17.14 10.99
N ASN A 318 -12.53 -16.41 9.88
CA ASN A 318 -11.45 -15.55 9.37
C ASN A 318 -11.26 -14.30 10.24
N MET A 319 -12.35 -13.76 10.81
CA MET A 319 -12.34 -12.57 11.65
C MET A 319 -11.63 -12.79 12.99
N ILE A 320 -11.74 -13.97 13.59
CA ILE A 320 -11.01 -14.30 14.83
C ILE A 320 -9.51 -14.08 14.64
N GLY A 321 -8.92 -14.56 13.54
CA GLY A 321 -7.49 -14.37 13.26
C GLY A 321 -7.09 -12.92 12.99
N ALA A 322 -8.03 -12.07 12.56
CA ALA A 322 -7.81 -10.64 12.38
C ALA A 322 -7.88 -9.89 13.73
N VAL A 323 -8.88 -10.21 14.57
CA VAL A 323 -9.15 -9.52 15.84
C VAL A 323 -8.24 -9.99 16.98
N VAL A 324 -8.03 -11.29 17.10
CA VAL A 324 -7.33 -11.92 18.23
C VAL A 324 -5.87 -12.15 17.86
N LYS A 325 -4.98 -11.23 18.24
CA LYS A 325 -3.52 -11.40 18.12
C LYS A 325 -2.91 -11.88 19.43
N ASP A 326 -3.41 -11.34 20.55
CA ASP A 326 -3.17 -11.85 21.88
C ASP A 326 -4.32 -12.79 22.30
N PRO A 327 -4.06 -14.09 22.51
CA PRO A 327 -5.11 -15.07 22.77
C PRO A 327 -5.81 -14.87 24.12
N VAL A 328 -5.29 -14.04 25.02
CA VAL A 328 -5.90 -13.77 26.33
C VAL A 328 -6.58 -12.41 26.31
N GLN A 329 -5.82 -11.35 26.01
CA GLN A 329 -6.33 -9.99 26.08
C GLN A 329 -7.37 -9.73 25.00
N ASP A 330 -7.07 -10.06 23.74
CA ASP A 330 -7.96 -9.71 22.62
C ASP A 330 -9.22 -10.58 22.60
N LYS A 331 -9.15 -11.84 23.08
CA LYS A 331 -10.32 -12.68 23.29
C LYS A 331 -11.30 -12.06 24.29
N ALA A 332 -10.78 -11.55 25.41
CA ALA A 332 -11.62 -10.90 26.42
C ALA A 332 -12.29 -9.63 25.86
N VAL A 333 -11.56 -8.84 25.08
CA VAL A 333 -12.09 -7.66 24.39
C VAL A 333 -13.21 -8.03 23.43
N LEU A 334 -12.99 -9.05 22.58
CA LEU A 334 -13.98 -9.50 21.62
C LEU A 334 -15.23 -10.05 22.34
N GLY A 335 -15.07 -10.88 23.37
CA GLY A 335 -16.19 -11.43 24.14
C GLY A 335 -17.08 -10.34 24.77
N GLU A 336 -16.47 -9.30 25.33
CA GLU A 336 -17.20 -8.15 25.89
C GLU A 336 -18.01 -7.41 24.81
N TYR A 337 -17.43 -7.20 23.63
CA TYR A 337 -18.10 -6.59 22.49
C TYR A 337 -19.28 -7.44 21.99
N LEU A 338 -19.11 -8.77 21.89
CA LEU A 338 -20.18 -9.67 21.48
C LEU A 338 -21.39 -9.58 22.40
N GLU A 339 -21.19 -9.64 23.71
CA GLU A 339 -22.30 -9.61 24.69
C GLU A 339 -22.94 -8.22 24.82
N THR A 340 -22.14 -7.17 24.74
CA THR A 340 -22.62 -5.80 25.00
C THR A 340 -23.30 -5.19 23.78
N VAL A 341 -22.72 -5.42 22.59
CA VAL A 341 -23.12 -4.78 21.33
C VAL A 341 -23.77 -5.79 20.39
N LEU A 342 -23.01 -6.81 19.97
CA LEU A 342 -23.41 -7.65 18.83
C LEU A 342 -24.68 -8.48 19.10
N LYS A 343 -24.82 -9.00 20.33
CA LYS A 343 -25.99 -9.75 20.81
C LYS A 343 -27.31 -8.99 20.67
N LYS A 344 -27.28 -7.66 20.79
CA LYS A 344 -28.46 -6.79 20.74
C LYS A 344 -28.68 -6.19 19.35
N ARG A 345 -27.71 -6.34 18.44
CA ARG A 345 -27.73 -5.70 17.13
C ARG A 345 -28.47 -6.58 16.11
N ARG A 346 -29.58 -6.05 15.61
CA ARG A 346 -30.39 -6.74 14.58
C ARG A 346 -29.59 -7.01 13.32
N GLY A 347 -29.76 -8.20 12.77
CA GLY A 347 -29.08 -8.66 11.57
C GLY A 347 -27.71 -9.29 11.83
N TYR A 348 -27.14 -9.18 13.03
CA TYR A 348 -25.82 -9.73 13.34
C TYR A 348 -25.90 -11.05 14.12
N GLU A 349 -27.08 -11.67 14.18
CA GLU A 349 -27.35 -12.87 14.98
C GLU A 349 -26.43 -14.03 14.58
N GLY A 350 -26.19 -14.21 13.27
CA GLY A 350 -25.28 -15.23 12.77
C GLY A 350 -23.81 -14.97 13.15
N TYR A 351 -23.38 -13.71 13.13
CA TYR A 351 -22.02 -13.34 13.57
C TYR A 351 -21.85 -13.53 15.06
N TYR A 352 -22.84 -13.12 15.87
CA TYR A 352 -22.84 -13.34 17.31
C TYR A 352 -22.71 -14.83 17.63
N ALA A 353 -23.60 -15.67 17.07
CA ALA A 353 -23.57 -17.11 17.32
C ALA A 353 -22.21 -17.73 16.95
N SER A 354 -21.72 -17.49 15.73
CA SER A 354 -20.47 -18.09 15.26
C SER A 354 -19.23 -17.56 15.96
N LEU A 355 -19.15 -16.26 16.26
CA LEU A 355 -18.00 -15.71 16.99
C LEU A 355 -18.00 -16.19 18.45
N SER A 356 -19.17 -16.27 19.10
CA SER A 356 -19.30 -16.79 20.46
C SER A 356 -18.89 -18.25 20.60
N GLU A 357 -19.10 -19.08 19.58
CA GLU A 357 -18.63 -20.48 19.57
C GLU A 357 -17.11 -20.61 19.44
N LEU A 358 -16.44 -19.60 18.87
CA LEU A 358 -15.01 -19.64 18.54
C LEU A 358 -14.09 -19.04 19.61
N ILE A 359 -14.62 -18.25 20.55
CA ILE A 359 -13.83 -17.56 21.58
C ILE A 359 -13.70 -18.37 22.87
#